data_AF-A0A7C4GSM5-F1
#
_entry.id   AF-A0A7C4GSM5-F1
#
_cell.length_a   1.000
_cell.length_b   1.000
_cell.length_c   1.000
_cell.angle_alpha   90.00
_cell.angle_beta   90.00
_cell.angle_gamma   90.00
#
_symmetry.space_group_name_H-M   'P 1'
#
loop_
_entity.id
_entity.type
_entity.pdbx_description
1 polymer ?
#
loop_
_entity_poly.entity_id
_entity_poly.type
_entity_poly.pdbx_seq_one_letter_code
_entity_poly.pdbx_strand_id
1 'polypeptide(L)'
;MVWGWRNEPELAGENTEKYKQKWKAVITECSITITGRITEEDVLFKITAYIRGKPKCVKNLVDNMLGASLTRKGKVYSITVGFHDYIASDKEKNRDSLSDVKETCRNRIKILM
;
A
#
# COMPACT_ATOMS: atom_id res chain seq x y z
N MET A 1 -3.96 -0.12 -13.39
CA MET A 1 -2.57 0.34 -13.22
C MET A 1 -2.59 1.86 -13.28
N VAL A 2 -2.52 2.52 -12.13
CA VAL A 2 -2.43 3.98 -12.05
C VAL A 2 -0.96 4.35 -12.02
N TRP A 3 -0.39 4.72 -13.16
CA TRP A 3 1.00 5.16 -13.25
C TRP A 3 1.13 6.64 -12.84
N GLY A 4 2.19 6.98 -12.11
CA GLY A 4 2.98 8.17 -12.41
C GLY A 4 4.04 7.77 -13.43
N TRP A 5 3.98 8.28 -14.66
CA TRP A 5 4.97 8.00 -15.71
C TRP A 5 6.08 9.05 -15.63
N ARG A 6 7.35 8.68 -15.88
CA ARG A 6 8.51 9.59 -16.02
C ARG A 6 8.73 10.60 -14.88
N ASN A 7 9.19 10.11 -13.72
CA ASN A 7 9.76 10.92 -12.63
C ASN A 7 8.79 11.77 -11.78
N GLU A 8 7.47 11.59 -11.90
CA GLU A 8 6.50 12.35 -11.09
C GLU A 8 5.67 11.44 -10.16
N PRO A 9 6.30 10.70 -9.22
CA PRO A 9 5.57 9.85 -8.27
C PRO A 9 4.57 10.63 -7.41
N GLU A 10 4.78 11.93 -7.20
CA GLU A 10 3.89 12.86 -6.49
C GLU A 10 2.48 12.96 -7.10
N LEU A 11 2.34 12.72 -8.42
CA LEU A 11 1.03 12.75 -9.08
C LEU A 11 0.23 11.44 -8.90
N ALA A 12 0.79 10.43 -8.24
CA ALA A 12 0.13 9.14 -8.09
C ALA A 12 -1.22 9.23 -7.35
N GLY A 13 -1.32 10.10 -6.34
CA GLY A 13 -2.57 10.34 -5.62
C GLY A 13 -3.66 10.96 -6.51
N GLU A 14 -3.30 11.98 -7.30
CA GLU A 14 -4.22 12.66 -8.21
C GLU A 14 -4.68 11.74 -9.35
N ASN A 15 -3.75 11.00 -9.95
CA ASN A 15 -4.07 10.01 -10.97
C ASN A 15 -5.03 8.96 -10.41
N THR A 16 -4.84 8.55 -9.15
CA THR A 16 -5.72 7.57 -8.51
C THR A 16 -7.17 8.06 -8.46
N GLU A 17 -7.42 9.29 -8.04
CA GLU A 17 -8.78 9.83 -7.99
C GLU A 17 -9.38 10.06 -9.38
N LYS A 18 -8.56 10.50 -10.35
CA LYS A 18 -9.00 10.65 -11.74
C LYS A 18 -9.52 9.35 -12.34
N TYR A 19 -8.85 8.23 -12.04
CA TYR A 19 -9.27 6.92 -12.53
C TYR A 19 -10.35 6.27 -11.66
N LYS A 20 -10.59 6.77 -10.44
CA LYS A 20 -11.61 6.25 -9.51
C LYS A 20 -13.02 6.27 -10.05
N GLN A 21 -13.37 7.32 -10.78
CA GLN A 21 -14.71 7.45 -11.36
C GLN A 21 -15.00 6.41 -12.45
N LYS A 22 -13.97 5.84 -13.08
CA LYS A 22 -14.11 4.77 -14.08
C LYS A 22 -14.31 3.39 -13.44
N TRP A 23 -14.30 3.30 -12.11
CA TRP A 23 -14.40 2.04 -11.39
C TRP A 23 -15.86 1.76 -11.01
N LYS A 24 -16.32 0.53 -11.30
CA LYS A 24 -17.71 0.11 -11.12
C LYS A 24 -18.11 0.12 -9.65
N ALA A 25 -19.41 0.29 -9.39
CA ALA A 25 -19.98 0.29 -8.04
C ALA A 25 -19.77 -0.99 -7.20
N VAL A 26 -19.35 -2.09 -7.85
CA VAL A 26 -19.15 -3.42 -7.27
C VAL A 26 -17.76 -3.65 -6.67
N ILE A 27 -16.80 -2.74 -6.90
CA ILE A 27 -15.44 -2.88 -6.35
C ILE A 27 -15.49 -2.67 -4.84
N THR A 28 -15.08 -3.71 -4.11
CA THR A 28 -15.06 -3.74 -2.65
C THR A 28 -13.65 -3.66 -2.07
N GLU A 29 -12.61 -3.85 -2.88
CA GLU A 29 -11.22 -3.96 -2.42
C GLU A 29 -10.23 -3.18 -3.28
N CYS A 30 -9.13 -2.76 -2.65
CA CYS A 30 -8.02 -2.07 -3.29
C CYS A 30 -6.68 -2.57 -2.74
N SER A 31 -5.68 -2.70 -3.61
CA SER A 31 -4.28 -2.91 -3.25
C SER A 31 -3.43 -1.75 -3.79
N ILE A 32 -2.55 -1.21 -2.95
CA ILE A 32 -1.56 -0.20 -3.33
C ILE A 32 -0.19 -0.81 -3.11
N THR A 33 0.65 -0.83 -4.13
CA THR A 33 2.03 -1.31 -4.06
C THR A 33 2.96 -0.18 -4.45
N ILE A 34 3.97 0.10 -3.62
CA ILE A 34 5.08 1.00 -3.94
C ILE A 34 6.36 0.18 -3.94
N THR A 35 7.13 0.28 -5.02
CA THR A 35 8.45 -0.36 -5.13
C THR A 35 9.52 0.71 -5.30
N GLY A 36 10.62 0.58 -4.58
CA GLY A 36 11.69 1.54 -4.60
C GLY A 36 13.00 1.01 -4.03
N ARG A 37 13.94 1.92 -3.81
CA ARG A 37 15.24 1.67 -3.21
C ARG A 37 15.60 2.75 -2.20
N ILE A 38 16.14 2.36 -1.07
CA ILE A 38 16.87 3.25 -0.16
C ILE A 38 18.28 3.37 -0.73
N THR A 39 18.61 4.55 -1.26
CA THR A 39 19.83 4.72 -2.09
C THR A 39 21.12 4.57 -1.29
N GLU A 40 21.14 5.03 -0.04
CA GLU A 40 22.32 4.97 0.84
C GLU A 40 22.66 3.57 1.31
N GLU A 41 21.64 2.73 1.53
CA GLU A 41 21.80 1.40 2.11
C GLU A 41 21.84 0.29 1.04
N ASP A 42 21.63 0.63 -0.24
CA ASP A 42 21.41 -0.33 -1.33
C ASP A 42 20.29 -1.35 -1.03
N VAL A 43 19.26 -0.91 -0.32
CA VAL A 43 18.12 -1.76 0.06
C VAL A 43 16.97 -1.54 -0.90
N LEU A 44 16.55 -2.58 -1.60
CA LEU A 44 15.29 -2.60 -2.34
C LEU A 44 14.12 -2.81 -1.38
N PHE A 45 13.04 -2.06 -1.59
CA PHE A 45 11.82 -2.20 -0.80
C PHE A 45 10.59 -2.33 -1.69
N LYS A 46 9.61 -3.06 -1.16
CA LYS A 46 8.26 -3.16 -1.72
C LYS A 46 7.26 -3.07 -0.57
N ILE A 47 6.47 -2.00 -0.56
CA ILE A 47 5.42 -1.79 0.44
C ILE A 47 4.09 -2.06 -0.24
N THR A 48 3.30 -2.96 0.32
CA THR A 48 1.96 -3.26 -0.19
C THR A 48 0.91 -3.08 0.90
N ALA A 49 -0.08 -2.24 0.63
CA ALA A 49 -1.25 -2.04 1.48
C ALA A 49 -2.48 -2.65 0.79
N TYR A 50 -3.32 -3.32 1.58
CA TYR A 50 -4.60 -3.86 1.15
C TYR A 50 -5.72 -3.20 1.94
N ILE A 51 -6.76 -2.78 1.24
CA ILE A 51 -7.92 -2.11 1.82
C ILE A 51 -9.15 -2.92 1.44
N ARG A 52 -9.94 -3.27 2.45
CA ARG A 52 -11.25 -3.91 2.29
C ARG A 52 -12.36 -2.91 2.64
N GLY A 53 -13.44 -2.93 1.87
CA GLY A 53 -14.52 -1.95 1.92
C GLY A 53 -14.29 -0.80 0.94
N LYS A 54 -15.39 -0.21 0.42
CA LYS A 54 -15.34 0.89 -0.56
C LYS A 54 -14.35 1.96 -0.10
N PRO A 55 -13.19 2.11 -0.77
CA PRO A 55 -12.14 2.96 -0.26
C PRO A 55 -12.53 4.42 -0.49
N LYS A 56 -13.01 5.07 0.57
CA LYS A 56 -13.48 6.47 0.49
C LYS A 56 -12.36 7.41 0.08
N CYS A 57 -11.11 7.14 0.48
CA CYS A 57 -9.97 8.00 0.21
C CYS A 57 -8.69 7.22 -0.16
N VAL A 58 -8.65 6.64 -1.36
CA VAL A 58 -7.46 5.92 -1.87
C VAL A 58 -6.28 6.90 -2.03
N LYS A 59 -6.53 8.13 -2.48
CA LYS A 59 -5.51 9.19 -2.60
C LYS A 59 -4.69 9.37 -1.33
N ASN A 60 -5.35 9.64 -0.20
CA ASN A 60 -4.63 9.90 1.05
C ASN A 60 -3.74 8.72 1.45
N LEU A 61 -4.17 7.47 1.16
CA LEU A 61 -3.32 6.32 1.45
C LEU A 61 -2.12 6.24 0.51
N VAL A 62 -2.30 6.50 -0.79
CA VAL A 62 -1.19 6.60 -1.75
C VAL A 62 -0.19 7.67 -1.33
N ASP A 63 -0.68 8.88 -0.99
CA ASP A 63 0.14 10.01 -0.58
C ASP A 63 0.93 9.70 0.71
N ASN A 64 0.28 9.09 1.70
CA ASN A 64 0.94 8.69 2.95
C ASN A 64 2.01 7.62 2.71
N MET A 65 1.72 6.61 1.90
CA MET A 65 2.69 5.56 1.56
C MET A 65 3.86 6.13 0.76
N LEU A 66 3.61 7.07 -0.14
CA LEU A 66 4.65 7.76 -0.90
C LEU A 66 5.53 8.61 0.00
N GLY A 67 4.94 9.41 0.90
CA GLY A 67 5.67 10.18 1.89
C GLY A 67 6.60 9.30 2.73
N ALA A 68 6.09 8.18 3.24
CA ALA A 68 6.93 7.21 3.96
C ALA A 68 8.08 6.66 3.11
N SER A 69 7.84 6.40 1.83
CA SER A 69 8.83 5.86 0.89
C SER A 69 9.94 6.86 0.52
N LEU A 70 9.66 8.17 0.56
CA LEU A 70 10.62 9.22 0.16
C LEU A 70 11.49 9.72 1.33
N THR A 71 11.08 9.54 2.59
CA THR A 71 11.76 10.11 3.79
C THR A 71 13.21 9.67 4.04
N ARG A 72 13.69 8.55 3.45
CA ARG A 72 15.03 7.99 3.70
C ARG A 72 15.98 8.08 2.49
N LYS A 73 15.97 9.20 1.76
CA LYS A 73 16.58 9.29 0.41
C LYS A 73 16.13 8.13 -0.49
N GLY A 74 14.85 7.75 -0.32
CA GLY A 74 14.24 6.66 -1.04
C GLY A 74 13.93 7.11 -2.47
N LYS A 75 14.30 6.29 -3.45
CA LYS A 75 13.88 6.44 -4.83
C LYS A 75 12.73 5.50 -5.10
N VAL A 76 11.57 6.04 -5.47
CA VAL A 76 10.43 5.24 -5.91
C VAL A 76 10.57 4.95 -7.40
N TYR A 77 10.41 3.68 -7.77
CA TYR A 77 10.46 3.23 -9.17
C TYR A 77 9.07 3.03 -9.75
N SER A 78 8.14 2.54 -8.93
CA SER A 78 6.78 2.26 -9.38
C SER A 78 5.77 2.33 -8.26
N ILE A 79 4.57 2.78 -8.62
CA ILE A 79 3.38 2.74 -7.79
C ILE A 79 2.31 2.01 -8.59
N THR A 80 1.72 0.98 -8.01
CA THR A 80 0.65 0.19 -8.63
C THR A 80 -0.56 0.23 -7.71
N VAL A 81 -1.62 0.85 -8.19
CA VAL A 81 -2.95 0.75 -7.58
C VAL A 81 -3.78 -0.24 -8.38
N GLY A 82 -4.25 -1.29 -7.69
CA GLY A 82 -5.10 -2.36 -8.22
C GLY A 82 -6.41 -2.41 -7.47
N PHE A 83 -7.51 -2.62 -8.20
CA PHE A 83 -8.84 -2.74 -7.64
C PHE A 83 -9.33 -4.15 -7.90
N HIS A 84 -9.97 -4.74 -6.89
CA HIS A 84 -10.29 -6.15 -6.90
C HIS A 84 -11.71 -6.38 -6.41
N ASP A 85 -12.32 -7.44 -6.95
CA ASP A 85 -13.58 -7.98 -6.48
C ASP A 85 -13.27 -9.22 -5.65
N TYR A 86 -13.25 -9.11 -4.31
CA TYR A 86 -12.99 -10.21 -3.34
C TYR A 86 -11.67 -10.99 -3.48
N ILE A 87 -10.86 -10.74 -4.52
CA ILE A 87 -9.61 -11.47 -4.83
C ILE A 87 -8.46 -11.06 -3.91
N ALA A 88 -8.41 -9.81 -3.45
CA ALA A 88 -7.32 -9.36 -2.60
C ALA A 88 -7.44 -9.97 -1.20
N SER A 89 -8.65 -10.01 -0.64
CA SER A 89 -8.92 -10.71 0.62
C SER A 89 -8.56 -12.19 0.54
N ASP A 90 -8.83 -12.85 -0.58
CA ASP A 90 -8.50 -14.27 -0.77
C ASP A 90 -7.00 -14.55 -0.72
N LYS A 91 -6.19 -13.63 -1.24
CA LYS A 91 -4.72 -13.70 -1.16
C LYS A 91 -4.17 -13.39 0.24
N GLU A 92 -4.96 -12.74 1.08
CA GLU A 92 -4.59 -12.31 2.44
C GLU A 92 -5.24 -13.18 3.53
N LYS A 93 -5.91 -14.30 3.17
CA LYS A 93 -6.60 -15.21 4.12
C LYS A 93 -5.74 -15.69 5.30
N ASN A 94 -4.42 -15.67 5.15
CA ASN A 94 -3.46 -16.12 6.16
C ASN A 94 -2.77 -14.96 6.89
N ARG A 95 -3.23 -13.71 6.73
CA ARG A 95 -2.66 -12.56 7.40
C ARG A 95 -3.41 -12.31 8.70
N ASP A 96 -2.73 -12.56 9.81
CA ASP A 96 -3.21 -12.23 11.14
C ASP A 96 -3.59 -10.75 11.22
N SER A 97 -4.66 -10.44 11.97
CA SER A 97 -5.02 -9.04 12.17
C SER A 97 -3.89 -8.32 12.92
N LEU A 98 -3.76 -7.00 12.72
CA LEU A 98 -2.74 -6.23 13.43
C LEU A 98 -2.88 -6.35 14.96
N SER A 99 -4.10 -6.54 15.46
CA SER A 99 -4.37 -6.87 16.86
C SER A 99 -3.73 -8.19 17.27
N ASP A 100 -3.95 -9.25 16.49
CA ASP A 100 -3.43 -10.59 16.79
C ASP A 100 -1.90 -10.63 16.74
N VAL A 101 -1.31 -9.94 15.77
CA VAL A 101 0.15 -9.77 15.67
C VAL A 101 0.69 -9.01 16.90
N LYS A 102 0.04 -7.92 17.31
CA LYS A 102 0.43 -7.14 18.48
C LYS A 102 0.34 -7.95 19.77
N GLU A 103 -0.73 -8.73 19.93
CA GLU A 103 -0.92 -9.60 21.08
C GLU A 103 0.12 -10.71 21.13
N THR A 104 0.37 -11.37 20.00
CA THR A 104 1.41 -12.39 19.87
C THR A 104 2.80 -11.84 20.24
N CYS A 105 3.14 -10.65 19.75
CA CYS A 105 4.40 -9.99 20.11
C CYS A 105 4.49 -9.66 21.60
N ARG A 106 3.42 -9.14 22.22
CA ARG A 106 3.39 -8.88 23.68
C ARG A 106 3.58 -10.17 24.48
N ASN A 107 2.92 -11.24 24.08
CA ASN A 107 3.02 -12.53 24.77
C ASN A 107 4.42 -13.13 24.64
N ARG A 108 5.09 -13.00 23.49
CA ARG A 108 6.49 -13.39 23.34
C ARG A 108 7.44 -12.59 24.23
N ILE A 109 7.25 -11.28 24.33
CA ILE A 109 8.07 -10.43 25.22
C ILE A 109 7.92 -10.85 26.68
N LYS A 110 6.70 -11.19 27.12
CA LYS A 110 6.44 -11.69 28.48
C LYS A 110 7.10 -13.04 28.78
N ILE A 111 7.34 -13.88 27.78
CA ILE A 111 8.00 -15.18 27.94
C ILE A 111 9.53 -15.04 27.97
N LEU A 112 10.06 -13.95 27.39
CA LEU A 112 11.49 -13.66 27.31
C LEU A 112 12.01 -12.79 28.47
N MET A 113 11.12 -12.35 29.37
CA MET A 113 11.42 -11.64 30.62
C MET A 113 11.23 -12.58 31.80
#